data_AF-A0A3A8I197-F1
#
_entry.id   AF-A0A3A8I197-F1
#
_cell.length_a   1.000
_cell.length_b   1.000
_cell.length_c   1.000
_cell.angle_alpha   90.00
_cell.angle_beta   90.00
_cell.angle_gamma   90.00
#
_symmetry.space_group_name_H-M   'P 1'
#
loop_
_entity.id
_entity.type
_entity.pdbx_description
1 polymer ?
#
loop_
_entity_poly.entity_id
_entity_poly.type
_entity_poly.pdbx_seq_one_letter_code
_entity_poly.pdbx_strand_id
1 'polypeptide(L)'
;MSCCVKQHPLSPVDSCGASEAEALAVLTILKTAYEASRLAEDVEDGLAQLPEWKQVCIRNYVDCKNQGWKGGCYDCLRYCEGQHEWPFRACSPDRRK
;
A
#
# COMPACT_ATOMS: atom_id res chain seq x y z
N MET A 1 -20.05 -4.21 -2.15
CA MET A 1 -18.86 -4.03 -1.28
C MET A 1 -17.64 -3.46 -2.01
N SER A 2 -17.61 -3.39 -3.35
CA SER A 2 -16.51 -2.83 -4.15
C SER A 2 -16.27 -1.32 -4.03
N CYS A 3 -17.24 -0.53 -3.55
CA CYS A 3 -17.12 0.93 -3.45
C CYS A 3 -16.25 1.37 -2.26
N CYS A 4 -16.36 0.66 -1.13
CA CYS A 4 -15.68 1.00 0.11
C CYS A 4 -14.14 0.80 -0.02
N VAL A 5 -13.73 -0.27 -0.70
CA VAL A 5 -12.32 -0.58 -0.98
C VAL A 5 -11.67 0.47 -1.90
N LYS A 6 -12.42 0.99 -2.87
CA LYS A 6 -11.94 2.08 -3.74
C LYS A 6 -11.72 3.38 -2.96
N GLN A 7 -12.52 3.60 -1.92
CA GLN A 7 -12.47 4.81 -1.09
C GLN A 7 -11.42 4.71 0.03
N HIS A 8 -11.16 3.49 0.51
CA HIS A 8 -10.14 3.14 1.50
C HIS A 8 -9.12 2.14 0.93
N PRO A 9 -8.36 2.52 -0.11
CA PRO A 9 -7.42 1.60 -0.78
C PRO A 9 -6.31 1.10 0.16
N LEU A 10 -5.97 1.90 1.17
CA LEU A 10 -4.89 1.64 2.13
C LEU A 10 -5.36 0.93 3.41
N SER A 11 -6.65 0.91 3.69
CA SER A 11 -7.23 0.23 4.84
C SER A 11 -8.53 -0.52 4.52
N PRO A 12 -8.56 -1.41 3.50
CA PRO A 12 -9.78 -2.14 3.15
C PRO A 12 -10.23 -3.09 4.27
N VAL A 13 -9.29 -3.60 5.06
CA VAL A 13 -9.53 -4.55 6.16
C VAL A 13 -10.26 -3.86 7.31
N ASP A 14 -9.67 -2.79 7.87
CA ASP A 14 -10.30 -2.05 8.98
C ASP A 14 -11.55 -1.28 8.54
N SER A 15 -11.53 -0.62 7.38
CA SER A 15 -12.59 0.32 7.00
C SER A 15 -13.79 -0.38 6.34
N CYS A 16 -13.57 -1.53 5.71
CA CYS A 16 -14.59 -2.21 4.92
C CYS A 16 -14.77 -3.69 5.28
N GLY A 17 -14.02 -4.20 6.28
CA GLY A 17 -14.07 -5.60 6.68
C GLY A 17 -13.53 -6.57 5.63
N ALA A 18 -12.70 -6.10 4.69
CA ALA A 18 -12.08 -6.96 3.69
C ALA A 18 -11.10 -7.94 4.36
N SER A 19 -10.93 -9.12 3.78
CA SER A 19 -9.87 -10.02 4.26
C SER A 19 -8.48 -9.44 3.95
N GLU A 20 -7.47 -9.79 4.77
CA GLU A 20 -6.07 -9.37 4.52
C GLU A 20 -5.62 -9.72 3.09
N ALA A 21 -6.06 -10.87 2.56
CA ALA A 21 -5.75 -11.32 1.21
C ALA A 21 -6.39 -10.43 0.13
N GLU A 22 -7.64 -10.02 0.30
CA GLU A 22 -8.31 -9.10 -0.62
C GLU A 22 -7.69 -7.71 -0.60
N ALA A 23 -7.34 -7.21 0.60
CA ALA A 23 -6.65 -5.94 0.73
C ALA A 23 -5.26 -5.97 0.09
N LEU A 24 -4.51 -7.06 0.29
CA LEU A 24 -3.21 -7.26 -0.35
C LEU A 24 -3.35 -7.33 -1.88
N ALA A 25 -4.35 -8.04 -2.41
CA ALA A 25 -4.59 -8.15 -3.84
C ALA A 25 -4.87 -6.78 -4.46
N VAL A 26 -5.74 -5.98 -3.83
CA VAL A 26 -6.05 -4.62 -4.28
C VAL A 26 -4.82 -3.72 -4.20
N LEU A 27 -4.10 -3.73 -3.09
CA LEU A 27 -2.86 -2.95 -2.92
C LEU A 27 -1.77 -3.35 -3.92
N THR A 28 -1.69 -4.63 -4.26
CA THR A 28 -0.79 -5.13 -5.29
C THR A 28 -1.18 -4.63 -6.66
N ILE A 29 -2.48 -4.66 -7.01
CA ILE A 29 -3.00 -4.10 -8.27
C ILE A 29 -2.69 -2.60 -8.35
N LEU A 30 -2.88 -1.86 -7.25
CA LEU A 30 -2.53 -0.44 -7.18
C LEU A 30 -1.03 -0.21 -7.37
N LYS A 31 -0.17 -1.02 -6.75
CA LYS A 31 1.28 -0.97 -6.96
C LYS A 31 1.65 -1.24 -8.41
N THR A 32 1.11 -2.30 -9.02
CA THR A 32 1.42 -2.66 -10.41
C THR A 32 0.92 -1.62 -11.39
N ALA A 33 -0.27 -1.06 -11.16
CA ALA A 33 -0.80 -0.01 -11.99
C ALA A 33 -0.01 1.29 -11.86
N TYR A 34 0.54 1.58 -10.67
CA TYR A 34 1.48 2.69 -10.48
C TYR A 34 2.82 2.48 -11.19
N GLU A 35 3.42 1.30 -11.03
CA GLU A 35 4.68 0.96 -11.73
C GLU A 35 4.46 1.02 -13.26
N ALA A 36 3.28 0.60 -13.72
CA ALA A 36 2.87 0.76 -15.11
C ALA A 36 2.64 2.23 -15.50
N SER A 37 2.04 3.07 -14.65
CA SER A 37 1.84 4.50 -14.93
C SER A 37 3.13 5.32 -14.87
N ARG A 38 4.16 4.87 -14.16
CA ARG A 38 5.51 5.46 -14.27
C ARG A 38 6.16 5.19 -15.63
N LEU A 39 5.74 4.12 -16.30
CA LEU A 39 6.26 3.71 -17.61
C LEU A 39 5.36 4.15 -18.77
N ALA A 40 4.08 4.41 -18.50
CA ALA A 40 3.08 4.85 -19.46
C ALA A 40 2.51 6.20 -19.01
N GLU A 41 2.82 7.25 -19.77
CA GLU A 41 2.35 8.63 -19.54
C GLU A 41 0.82 8.79 -19.68
N ASP A 42 0.10 7.74 -20.11
CA ASP A 42 -1.32 7.75 -20.49
C ASP A 42 -2.25 6.90 -19.59
N VAL A 43 -1.82 6.51 -18.38
CA VAL A 43 -2.69 5.69 -17.51
C VAL A 43 -3.83 6.53 -16.92
N GLU A 44 -5.03 6.20 -17.39
CA GLU A 44 -6.35 6.70 -17.04
C GLU A 44 -6.47 7.31 -15.61
N ASP A 45 -7.02 8.52 -15.58
CA ASP A 45 -7.23 9.57 -14.54
C ASP A 45 -7.63 9.13 -13.10
N GLY A 46 -7.71 7.84 -12.79
CA GLY A 46 -8.07 7.31 -11.48
C GLY A 46 -6.90 6.92 -10.56
N LEU A 47 -5.73 6.59 -11.11
CA LEU A 47 -4.58 6.07 -10.33
C LEU A 47 -3.39 7.04 -10.29
N ALA A 48 -3.27 7.91 -11.28
CA ALA A 48 -2.26 8.97 -11.36
C ALA A 48 -2.43 10.07 -10.29
N GLN A 49 -3.55 10.09 -9.55
CA GLN A 49 -3.87 11.16 -8.58
C GLN A 49 -3.62 10.78 -7.11
N LEU A 50 -3.07 9.60 -6.82
CA LEU A 50 -2.66 9.31 -5.44
C LEU A 50 -1.41 10.14 -5.10
N PRO A 51 -1.40 10.91 -4.00
CA PRO A 51 -0.22 11.67 -3.59
C PRO A 51 0.98 10.76 -3.37
N GLU A 52 2.18 11.27 -3.67
CA GLU A 52 3.44 10.52 -3.68
C GLU A 52 3.66 9.70 -2.40
N TRP A 53 3.32 10.28 -1.24
CA TRP A 53 3.43 9.58 0.04
C TRP A 53 2.59 8.30 0.10
N LYS A 54 1.37 8.29 -0.45
CA LYS A 54 0.52 7.09 -0.48
C LYS A 54 1.15 6.01 -1.33
N GLN A 55 1.76 6.40 -2.45
CA GLN A 55 2.47 5.48 -3.34
C GLN A 55 3.62 4.80 -2.60
N VAL A 56 4.41 5.59 -1.85
CA VAL A 56 5.50 5.07 -1.01
C VAL A 56 4.98 4.12 0.07
N CYS A 57 3.87 4.45 0.73
CA CYS A 57 3.25 3.58 1.73
C CYS A 57 2.82 2.23 1.13
N ILE A 58 2.13 2.25 -0.03
CA ILE A 58 1.69 1.03 -0.73
C ILE A 58 2.90 0.17 -1.11
N ARG A 59 3.93 0.79 -1.70
CA ARG A 59 5.13 0.09 -2.14
C ARG A 59 5.80 -0.64 -0.97
N ASN A 60 6.02 0.10 0.13
CA ASN A 60 6.67 -0.44 1.32
C ASN A 60 5.80 -1.48 2.03
N TYR A 61 4.48 -1.33 2.03
CA TYR A 61 3.58 -2.35 2.58
C TYR A 61 3.66 -3.67 1.82
N VAL A 62 3.59 -3.60 0.48
CA VAL A 62 3.74 -4.79 -0.38
C VAL A 62 5.13 -5.41 -0.19
N ASP A 63 6.17 -4.59 -0.12
CA ASP A 63 7.53 -5.07 0.13
C ASP A 63 7.65 -5.69 1.54
N CYS A 64 6.97 -5.12 2.54
CA CYS A 64 6.93 -5.64 3.89
C CYS A 64 6.30 -7.04 3.94
N LYS A 65 5.16 -7.24 3.26
CA LYS A 65 4.47 -8.54 3.21
C LYS A 65 5.24 -9.56 2.36
N ASN A 66 5.85 -9.15 1.25
CA ASN A 66 6.59 -10.05 0.35
C ASN A 66 7.98 -10.43 0.87
N GLN A 67 8.71 -9.48 1.44
CA GLN A 67 10.09 -9.67 1.90
C GLN A 67 10.18 -10.04 3.39
N GLY A 68 9.05 -10.14 4.09
CA GLY A 68 9.03 -10.48 5.52
C GLY A 68 9.76 -9.46 6.39
N TRP A 69 9.48 -8.17 6.18
CA TRP A 69 10.07 -7.10 6.98
C TRP A 69 9.74 -7.28 8.47
N LYS A 70 10.58 -6.71 9.34
CA LYS A 70 10.29 -6.71 10.78
C LYS A 70 9.13 -5.76 11.09
N GLY A 71 8.32 -6.11 12.09
CA GLY A 71 7.17 -5.29 12.53
C GLY A 71 5.85 -5.65 11.84
N GLY A 72 4.73 -5.19 12.40
CA GLY A 72 3.41 -5.39 11.81
C GLY A 72 3.26 -4.53 10.56
N CYS A 73 3.37 -5.13 9.37
CA CYS A 73 3.24 -4.40 8.09
C CYS A 73 1.95 -3.56 8.02
N TYR A 74 0.88 -4.11 8.58
CA TYR A 74 -0.41 -3.45 8.66
C TYR A 74 -0.38 -2.20 9.57
N ASP A 75 0.20 -2.32 10.77
CA ASP A 75 0.35 -1.20 11.71
C ASP A 75 1.19 -0.07 11.10
N CYS A 76 2.23 -0.43 10.36
CA CYS A 76 3.08 0.54 9.68
C CYS A 76 2.38 1.21 8.50
N LEU A 77 1.51 0.50 7.77
CA LEU A 77 0.67 1.10 6.74
C LEU A 77 -0.30 2.11 7.35
N ARG A 78 -0.93 1.76 8.48
CA ARG A 78 -1.82 2.67 9.23
C ARG A 78 -1.07 3.91 9.75
N TYR A 79 0.14 3.72 10.26
CA TYR A 79 1.01 4.84 10.66
C TYR A 79 1.33 5.73 9.46
N CYS A 80 1.59 5.12 8.30
CA CYS A 80 1.87 5.82 7.06
C CYS A 80 0.66 6.62 6.57
N GLU A 81 -0.57 6.11 6.74
CA GLU A 81 -1.81 6.86 6.45
C GLU A 81 -1.95 8.12 7.31
N GLY A 82 -1.56 8.06 8.60
CA GLY A 82 -1.66 9.21 9.51
C GLY A 82 -0.55 10.23 9.35
N GLN A 83 0.70 9.76 9.24
CA GLN A 83 1.90 10.60 9.21
C GLN A 83 2.37 10.94 7.79
N HIS A 84 1.75 10.35 6.78
CA HIS A 84 2.16 10.44 5.38
C HIS A 84 3.62 10.01 5.14
N GLU A 85 4.16 9.18 6.03
CA GLU A 85 5.54 8.70 5.95
C GLU A 85 5.65 7.28 6.50
N TRP A 86 6.39 6.43 5.79
CA TRP A 86 6.58 5.06 6.20
C TRP A 86 7.54 4.98 7.40
N PRO A 87 7.16 4.32 8.51
CA PRO A 87 7.98 4.28 9.71
C PRO A 87 9.13 3.26 9.56
N PHE A 88 10.20 3.62 8.83
CA PHE A 88 11.36 2.76 8.62
C PHE A 88 12.08 2.32 9.90
N ARG A 89 11.86 3.00 11.03
CA ARG A 89 12.37 2.56 12.34
C ARG A 89 11.64 1.33 12.88
N ALA A 90 10.33 1.24 12.63
CA ALA A 90 9.47 0.16 13.10
C ALA A 90 9.34 -0.95 12.06
N CYS A 91 9.03 -0.58 10.81
CA CYS A 91 8.96 -1.50 9.68
C CYS A 91 10.08 -1.26 8.69
N SER A 92 11.09 -2.13 8.74
CA SER A 92 12.22 -2.11 7.82
C SER A 92 12.46 -3.50 7.26
N PRO A 93 13.14 -3.61 6.10
CA PRO A 93 13.67 -4.88 5.65
C PRO A 93 14.44 -5.54 6.79
N ASP A 94 14.15 -6.81 7.09
CA ASP A 94 14.98 -7.57 8.01
C ASP A 94 16.34 -7.73 7.32
N ARG A 95 17.38 -7.10 7.87
CA ARG A 95 18.75 -7.19 7.32
C ARG A 95 19.39 -8.55 7.63
N ARG A 96 18.62 -9.62 7.71
CA ARG A 96 19.16 -10.97 7.86
C ARG A 96 19.52 -11.54 6.49
N LYS A 97 20.72 -11.09 6.07
CA LYS A 97 21.86 -11.78 5.47
C LYS A 97 21.59 -13.03 4.62
#